data_AF-A0A9Q0X031-F1
#
_entry.id   AF-A0A9Q0X031-F1
#
_cell.length_a   1.000
_cell.length_b   1.000
_cell.length_c   1.000
_cell.angle_alpha   90.00
_cell.angle_beta   90.00
_cell.angle_gamma   90.00
#
_symmetry.space_group_name_H-M   'P 1'
#
loop_
_entity.id
_entity.type
_entity.pdbx_description
1 polymer ?
#
loop_
_entity_poly.entity_id
_entity_poly.type
_entity_poly.pdbx_seq_one_letter_code
_entity_poly.pdbx_strand_id
1 'polypeptide(L)'
;MQARRIQFLFLSFLFLLKYPSRARSLDDEDVKRSHFPDGFFFGTSTSSYQVEGAYMEDGKGLNNWDVFSHIPGIKPFVTIHHHDIPQELVDRYGGWLSPLMQEDFVYFAEICFKSFGDRIKNWITMNEPNLLVDMSYIRGWYPPAHCSPPFGNCSAGNSDIEPPIAMHNMILGHAKAVKLYRELFQLKQGGSIGIVGFAEYFEPLRDNEFDRQAVSRALAFTNAWLFDPLVYGDYPAEMRLYLGSALPIFSPEEINYVKGSLDFIGMNFYTSLYTKDCIHSACISGWDRPIRGFVYTTGERDGEPIGGRCGNPRFFVVPEGMEKIVSYMKERYSNMPMLVTENGFSPPQQNDQVQALLQDTNRVDFHKSYLAALARAIRNGADVRGYFVWSLIDNFEWIDGYSQRFGLYYVDRRTLERVPKLSAKWYKKFLANGTTDHSNEEDLTTRSFGNTILGSEASKAAI
;
A
#
# COMPACT_ATOMS: atom_id res chain seq x y z
N MET A 1 16.23 6.69 88.48
CA MET A 1 15.20 6.08 87.61
C MET A 1 15.31 6.73 86.25
N GLN A 2 15.78 5.95 85.28
CA GLN A 2 15.88 6.16 83.82
C GLN A 2 16.53 7.43 83.24
N ALA A 3 17.41 7.18 82.28
CA ALA A 3 18.54 7.98 81.87
C ALA A 3 18.32 8.73 80.55
N ARG A 4 19.10 9.81 80.42
CA ARG A 4 19.38 10.68 79.26
C ARG A 4 19.58 9.97 77.92
N ARG A 5 19.44 10.80 76.85
CA ARG A 5 20.14 10.84 75.53
C ARG A 5 19.15 10.68 74.36
N ILE A 6 19.29 11.27 73.16
CA ILE A 6 20.26 12.15 72.50
C ILE A 6 19.56 12.62 71.20
N GLN A 7 19.88 13.82 70.71
CA GLN A 7 19.59 14.27 69.34
C GLN A 7 20.10 13.25 68.31
N PHE A 8 19.24 12.75 67.42
CA PHE A 8 19.68 11.98 66.26
C PHE A 8 19.33 12.68 64.95
N LEU A 9 20.42 12.97 64.23
CA LEU A 9 20.49 13.31 62.82
C LEU A 9 19.68 12.32 61.97
N PHE A 10 18.82 12.82 61.10
CA PHE A 10 18.33 12.03 59.97
C PHE A 10 19.41 12.01 58.89
N LEU A 11 20.16 10.91 58.83
CA LEU A 11 20.92 10.51 57.65
C LEU A 11 19.94 9.98 56.60
N SER A 12 19.73 10.73 55.52
CA SER A 12 19.16 10.20 54.28
C SER A 12 20.26 9.50 53.49
N PHE A 13 20.22 8.17 53.50
CA PHE A 13 20.99 7.31 52.59
C PHE A 13 20.46 7.52 51.15
N LEU A 14 21.21 8.26 50.33
CA LEU A 14 21.05 8.27 48.88
C LEU A 14 21.57 6.94 48.32
N PHE A 15 20.66 5.99 48.09
CA PHE A 15 20.92 4.85 47.24
C PHE A 15 21.16 5.37 45.81
N LEU A 16 22.42 5.29 45.35
CA LEU A 16 22.78 5.38 43.94
C LEU A 16 22.19 4.18 43.19
N LEU A 17 20.90 4.27 42.84
CA LEU A 17 20.36 3.53 41.71
C LEU A 17 20.93 4.18 40.45
N LYS A 18 21.97 3.54 39.91
CA LYS A 18 22.41 3.75 38.54
C LYS A 18 21.18 3.62 37.64
N TYR A 19 20.69 4.75 37.15
CA TYR A 19 19.75 4.78 36.02
C TYR A 19 20.38 3.94 34.90
N PRO A 20 19.68 2.95 34.33
CA PRO A 20 20.13 2.39 33.07
C PRO A 20 20.16 3.54 32.08
N SER A 21 21.34 3.76 31.51
CA SER A 21 21.57 4.64 30.38
C SER A 21 20.43 4.46 29.38
N ARG A 22 19.73 5.57 29.11
CA ARG A 22 18.72 5.71 28.04
C ARG A 22 19.26 4.98 26.80
N ALA A 23 18.64 3.86 26.44
CA ALA A 23 18.89 3.23 25.16
C ALA A 23 18.67 4.33 24.10
N ARG A 24 19.68 4.55 23.24
CA ARG A 24 19.57 5.46 22.10
C ARG A 24 18.30 5.08 21.34
N SER A 25 17.31 5.97 21.28
CA SER A 25 16.20 5.80 20.36
C SER A 25 16.77 5.93 18.94
N LEU A 26 16.30 5.09 18.03
CA LEU A 26 16.66 5.12 16.61
C LEU A 26 16.16 6.40 15.89
N ASP A 27 15.62 7.36 16.61
CA ASP A 27 15.24 8.66 16.06
C ASP A 27 16.48 9.49 15.67
N ASP A 28 17.67 9.14 16.19
CA ASP A 28 18.95 9.79 15.90
C ASP A 28 19.89 9.01 14.94
N GLU A 29 19.53 7.78 14.52
CA GLU A 29 20.36 6.99 13.59
C GLU A 29 19.73 6.92 12.19
N ASP A 30 20.49 7.34 11.17
CA ASP A 30 20.14 7.13 9.76
C ASP A 30 19.77 5.65 9.51
N VAL A 31 18.56 5.40 9.00
CA VAL A 31 18.10 4.04 8.67
C VAL A 31 19.01 3.39 7.62
N LYS A 32 19.39 2.13 7.86
CA LYS A 32 20.28 1.34 6.99
C LYS A 32 19.58 0.07 6.53
N ARG A 33 19.99 -0.45 5.36
CA ARG A 33 19.50 -1.74 4.85
C ARG A 33 19.70 -2.88 5.86
N SER A 34 20.81 -2.86 6.60
CA SER A 34 21.12 -3.85 7.64
C SER A 34 20.16 -3.84 8.85
N HIS A 35 19.26 -2.86 8.95
CA HIS A 35 18.21 -2.86 9.97
C HIS A 35 17.02 -3.77 9.60
N PHE A 36 17.02 -4.32 8.39
CA PHE A 36 15.99 -5.21 7.88
C PHE A 36 16.53 -6.64 7.76
N PRO A 37 15.67 -7.66 7.88
CA PRO A 37 16.10 -9.06 7.79
C PRO A 37 16.75 -9.41 6.45
N ASP A 38 17.61 -10.43 6.47
CA ASP A 38 18.08 -11.05 5.24
C ASP A 38 16.89 -11.60 4.43
N GLY A 39 16.94 -11.40 3.11
CA GLY A 39 15.84 -11.76 2.22
C GLY A 39 14.67 -10.77 2.17
N PHE A 40 14.71 -9.69 2.95
CA PHE A 40 13.70 -8.62 2.87
C PHE A 40 13.69 -7.96 1.48
N PHE A 41 12.51 -7.85 0.89
CA PHE A 41 12.35 -7.27 -0.44
C PHE A 41 12.39 -5.75 -0.39
N PHE A 42 13.22 -5.15 -1.24
CA PHE A 42 13.19 -3.72 -1.52
C PHE A 42 12.92 -3.52 -2.99
N GLY A 43 11.90 -2.72 -3.30
CA GLY A 43 11.50 -2.49 -4.69
C GLY A 43 10.85 -1.13 -4.89
N THR A 44 10.20 -1.01 -6.03
CA THR A 44 9.38 0.12 -6.46
C THR A 44 8.12 -0.42 -7.13
N SER A 45 7.02 0.31 -7.05
CA SER A 45 5.71 -0.09 -7.60
C SER A 45 5.24 0.89 -8.69
N THR A 46 4.40 0.38 -9.60
CA THR A 46 3.71 1.09 -10.69
C THR A 46 2.45 0.30 -11.08
N SER A 47 1.54 0.87 -11.87
CA SER A 47 0.39 0.16 -12.45
C SER A 47 0.25 0.40 -13.96
N SER A 48 -0.42 -0.51 -14.66
CA SER A 48 -0.56 -0.53 -16.13
C SER A 48 -1.07 0.81 -16.69
N TYR A 49 -2.28 1.22 -16.29
CA TYR A 49 -2.92 2.45 -16.77
C TYR A 49 -2.11 3.71 -16.48
N GLN A 50 -1.33 3.71 -15.39
CA GLN A 50 -0.59 4.88 -14.95
C GLN A 50 0.72 5.10 -15.72
N VAL A 51 1.34 4.05 -16.28
CA VAL A 51 2.67 4.14 -16.90
C VAL A 51 2.79 3.62 -18.35
N GLU A 52 1.91 2.73 -18.82
CA GLU A 52 2.13 2.05 -20.10
C GLU A 52 1.88 2.95 -21.33
N GLY A 53 0.77 3.70 -21.36
CA GLY A 53 0.34 4.39 -22.58
C GLY A 53 -0.20 3.39 -23.62
N ALA A 54 0.07 3.60 -24.92
CA ALA A 54 -0.25 2.65 -26.00
C ALA A 54 -1.70 2.10 -25.98
N TYR A 55 -2.67 2.90 -25.53
CA TYR A 55 -4.00 2.42 -25.13
C TYR A 55 -4.87 1.86 -26.28
N MET A 56 -4.47 2.08 -27.55
CA MET A 56 -5.11 1.51 -28.75
C MET A 56 -4.10 0.86 -29.70
N GLU A 57 -2.87 0.56 -29.25
CA GLU A 57 -1.82 0.02 -30.13
C GLU A 57 -1.68 -1.52 -30.02
N ASP A 58 -1.22 -2.13 -31.12
CA ASP A 58 -0.61 -3.47 -31.23
C ASP A 58 -1.36 -4.74 -30.79
N GLY A 59 -2.70 -4.78 -30.64
CA GLY A 59 -3.41 -6.07 -30.37
C GLY A 59 -2.84 -6.90 -29.20
N LYS A 60 -2.07 -6.21 -28.33
CA LYS A 60 -1.10 -6.57 -27.29
C LYS A 60 -0.14 -7.76 -27.53
N GLY A 61 1.02 -7.49 -28.14
CA GLY A 61 2.24 -8.32 -28.12
C GLY A 61 3.16 -8.12 -26.90
N LEU A 62 4.39 -8.67 -26.95
CA LEU A 62 5.45 -8.55 -25.92
C LEU A 62 5.73 -7.07 -25.58
N ASN A 63 5.74 -6.69 -24.31
CA ASN A 63 5.95 -5.31 -23.85
C ASN A 63 7.23 -5.13 -23.00
N ASN A 64 7.52 -3.89 -22.62
CA ASN A 64 8.68 -3.53 -21.79
C ASN A 64 8.73 -4.26 -20.43
N TRP A 65 7.59 -4.62 -19.84
CA TRP A 65 7.53 -5.43 -18.62
C TRP A 65 7.95 -6.87 -18.86
N ASP A 66 7.71 -7.43 -20.05
CA ASP A 66 8.27 -8.71 -20.43
C ASP A 66 9.80 -8.62 -20.38
N VAL A 67 10.45 -7.62 -20.98
CA VAL A 67 11.91 -7.47 -20.88
C VAL A 67 12.38 -7.21 -19.45
N PHE A 68 11.70 -6.34 -18.69
CA PHE A 68 12.07 -5.99 -17.32
C PHE A 68 12.02 -7.18 -16.36
N SER A 69 11.01 -8.05 -16.48
CA SER A 69 10.86 -9.25 -15.65
C SER A 69 11.96 -10.31 -15.88
N HIS A 70 12.77 -10.18 -16.93
CA HIS A 70 13.92 -11.06 -17.21
C HIS A 70 15.26 -10.49 -16.73
N ILE A 71 15.31 -9.31 -16.10
CA ILE A 71 16.55 -8.75 -15.55
C ILE A 71 17.02 -9.64 -14.38
N PRO A 72 18.20 -10.28 -14.46
CA PRO A 72 18.71 -11.10 -13.37
C PRO A 72 18.81 -10.30 -12.07
N GLY A 73 18.28 -10.86 -10.97
CA GLY A 73 18.35 -10.26 -9.64
C GLY A 73 17.15 -9.39 -9.23
N ILE A 74 16.21 -9.08 -10.13
CA ILE A 74 14.94 -8.40 -9.80
C ILE A 74 13.82 -9.44 -9.75
N LYS A 75 13.18 -9.59 -8.58
CA LYS A 75 12.05 -10.50 -8.43
C LYS A 75 10.74 -9.77 -8.72
N PRO A 76 9.91 -10.25 -9.66
CA PRO A 76 8.64 -9.60 -9.96
C PRO A 76 7.58 -9.90 -8.88
N PHE A 77 6.84 -8.86 -8.53
CA PHE A 77 5.60 -8.89 -7.78
C PHE A 77 4.51 -8.35 -8.71
N VAL A 78 3.57 -9.21 -9.11
CA VAL A 78 2.62 -8.88 -10.19
C VAL A 78 1.22 -8.73 -9.63
N THR A 79 0.65 -7.55 -9.80
CA THR A 79 -0.76 -7.25 -9.59
C THR A 79 -1.55 -7.61 -10.83
N ILE A 80 -2.55 -8.48 -10.70
CA ILE A 80 -3.41 -8.90 -11.82
C ILE A 80 -4.38 -7.78 -12.19
N HIS A 81 -5.06 -7.18 -11.21
CA HIS A 81 -6.02 -6.10 -11.43
C HIS A 81 -5.68 -4.86 -10.57
N HIS A 82 -5.50 -3.71 -11.20
CA HIS A 82 -5.23 -2.44 -10.55
C HIS A 82 -6.21 -1.37 -11.04
N HIS A 83 -7.46 -1.48 -10.57
CA HIS A 83 -8.61 -0.62 -10.90
C HIS A 83 -9.09 -0.70 -12.36
N ASP A 84 -8.30 -1.27 -13.26
CA ASP A 84 -8.59 -1.44 -14.66
C ASP A 84 -9.49 -2.65 -14.93
N ILE A 85 -10.65 -2.40 -15.57
CA ILE A 85 -11.53 -3.44 -16.09
C ILE A 85 -11.88 -3.13 -17.55
N PRO A 86 -12.05 -4.15 -18.42
CA PRO A 86 -12.55 -3.92 -19.76
C PRO A 86 -13.95 -3.29 -19.71
N GLN A 87 -14.15 -2.18 -20.42
CA GLN A 87 -15.45 -1.46 -20.47
C GLN A 87 -16.59 -2.38 -20.89
N GLU A 88 -16.33 -3.37 -21.75
CA GLU A 88 -17.31 -4.36 -22.18
C GLU A 88 -17.96 -5.12 -21.00
N LEU A 89 -17.22 -5.39 -19.91
CA LEU A 89 -17.77 -6.06 -18.72
C LEU A 89 -18.70 -5.13 -17.92
N VAL A 90 -18.41 -3.83 -17.92
CA VAL A 90 -19.30 -2.80 -17.37
C VAL A 90 -20.56 -2.70 -18.21
N ASP A 91 -20.45 -2.63 -19.53
CA ASP A 91 -21.59 -2.49 -20.43
C ASP A 91 -22.51 -3.72 -20.42
N ARG A 92 -21.93 -4.93 -20.31
CA ARG A 92 -22.69 -6.19 -20.32
C ARG A 92 -23.46 -6.43 -19.04
N TYR A 93 -22.85 -6.17 -17.88
CA TYR A 93 -23.43 -6.59 -16.61
C TYR A 93 -23.06 -5.69 -15.42
N GLY A 94 -22.45 -4.52 -15.64
CA GLY A 94 -22.14 -3.56 -14.57
C GLY A 94 -20.86 -3.84 -13.79
N GLY A 95 -19.93 -4.66 -14.34
CA GLY A 95 -18.64 -4.94 -13.70
C GLY A 95 -18.79 -5.54 -12.31
N TRP A 96 -18.10 -4.98 -11.31
CA TRP A 96 -18.07 -5.48 -9.93
C TRP A 96 -19.43 -5.49 -9.20
N LEU A 97 -20.47 -4.85 -9.74
CA LEU A 97 -21.83 -4.96 -9.19
C LEU A 97 -22.51 -6.31 -9.53
N SER A 98 -21.93 -7.11 -10.43
CA SER A 98 -22.45 -8.41 -10.83
C SER A 98 -21.55 -9.56 -10.40
N PRO A 99 -22.11 -10.69 -9.93
CA PRO A 99 -21.34 -11.89 -9.62
C PRO A 99 -20.65 -12.50 -10.86
N LEU A 100 -21.08 -12.15 -12.09
CA LEU A 100 -20.41 -12.60 -13.32
C LEU A 100 -18.96 -12.10 -13.41
N MET A 101 -18.66 -10.94 -12.82
CA MET A 101 -17.30 -10.38 -12.76
C MET A 101 -16.32 -11.31 -12.02
N GLN A 102 -16.82 -12.13 -11.09
CA GLN A 102 -16.00 -13.11 -10.39
C GLN A 102 -15.41 -14.14 -11.37
N GLU A 103 -16.22 -14.64 -12.29
CA GLU A 103 -15.82 -15.66 -13.27
C GLU A 103 -14.86 -15.08 -14.32
N ASP A 104 -15.15 -13.90 -14.85
CA ASP A 104 -14.28 -13.21 -15.80
C ASP A 104 -12.92 -12.86 -15.17
N PHE A 105 -12.89 -12.42 -13.92
CA PHE A 105 -11.64 -12.18 -13.20
C PHE A 105 -10.84 -13.47 -12.99
N VAL A 106 -11.48 -14.57 -12.60
CA VAL A 106 -10.82 -15.88 -12.40
C VAL A 106 -10.24 -16.40 -13.72
N TYR A 107 -10.97 -16.25 -14.82
CA TYR A 107 -10.48 -16.59 -16.15
C TYR A 107 -9.25 -15.77 -16.55
N PHE A 108 -9.28 -14.45 -16.32
CA PHE A 108 -8.12 -13.60 -16.56
C PHE A 108 -6.92 -13.99 -15.70
N ALA A 109 -7.13 -14.24 -14.40
CA ALA A 109 -6.07 -14.71 -13.51
C ALA A 109 -5.48 -16.05 -13.96
N GLU A 110 -6.31 -16.99 -14.43
CA GLU A 110 -5.84 -18.26 -14.98
C GLU A 110 -4.89 -18.06 -16.17
N ILE A 111 -5.24 -17.16 -17.10
CA ILE A 111 -4.38 -16.82 -18.24
C ILE A 111 -3.04 -16.27 -17.73
N CYS A 112 -3.04 -15.35 -16.76
CA CYS A 112 -1.81 -14.83 -16.16
C CYS A 112 -0.96 -15.94 -15.55
N PHE A 113 -1.56 -16.86 -14.79
CA PHE A 113 -0.84 -17.98 -14.18
C PHE A 113 -0.24 -18.93 -15.22
N LYS A 114 -0.98 -19.26 -16.27
CA LYS A 114 -0.52 -20.11 -17.38
C LYS A 114 0.64 -19.47 -18.13
N SER A 115 0.54 -18.18 -18.41
CA SER A 115 1.49 -17.46 -19.27
C SER A 115 2.78 -17.05 -18.55
N PHE A 116 2.70 -16.72 -17.25
CA PHE A 116 3.82 -16.07 -16.55
C PHE A 116 4.24 -16.78 -15.25
N GLY A 117 3.45 -17.71 -14.72
CA GLY A 117 3.71 -18.30 -13.41
C GLY A 117 4.92 -19.23 -13.33
N ASP A 118 5.51 -19.59 -14.48
CA ASP A 118 6.83 -20.23 -14.53
C ASP A 118 7.93 -19.31 -13.94
N ARG A 119 7.76 -17.99 -14.07
CA ARG A 119 8.71 -16.95 -13.61
C ARG A 119 8.19 -16.13 -12.43
N ILE A 120 6.90 -15.80 -12.43
CA ILE A 120 6.27 -15.01 -11.36
C ILE A 120 5.99 -15.89 -10.15
N LYS A 121 6.57 -15.50 -9.01
CA LYS A 121 6.43 -16.22 -7.73
C LYS A 121 5.64 -15.44 -6.68
N ASN A 122 5.28 -14.19 -6.95
CA ASN A 122 4.51 -13.38 -6.04
C ASN A 122 3.38 -12.70 -6.81
N TRP A 123 2.15 -13.13 -6.52
CA TRP A 123 0.94 -12.66 -7.16
C TRP A 123 0.12 -11.82 -6.19
N ILE A 124 -0.38 -10.69 -6.69
CA ILE A 124 -1.37 -9.86 -6.03
C ILE A 124 -2.61 -9.93 -6.92
N THR A 125 -3.74 -10.40 -6.40
CA THR A 125 -4.96 -10.49 -7.22
C THR A 125 -5.48 -9.10 -7.59
N MET A 126 -5.62 -8.23 -6.60
CA MET A 126 -6.22 -6.91 -6.76
C MET A 126 -5.48 -5.89 -5.90
N ASN A 127 -5.32 -4.69 -6.44
CA ASN A 127 -4.87 -3.52 -5.70
C ASN A 127 -6.06 -2.73 -5.14
N GLU A 128 -5.97 -2.39 -3.86
CA GLU A 128 -6.85 -1.49 -3.11
C GLU A 128 -8.36 -1.62 -3.39
N PRO A 129 -8.98 -2.82 -3.28
CA PRO A 129 -10.43 -2.95 -3.45
C PRO A 129 -11.23 -2.00 -2.56
N ASN A 130 -10.74 -1.72 -1.34
CA ASN A 130 -11.38 -0.82 -0.40
C ASN A 130 -11.34 0.65 -0.85
N LEU A 131 -10.23 1.10 -1.46
CA LEU A 131 -10.17 2.43 -2.08
C LEU A 131 -11.06 2.49 -3.32
N LEU A 132 -10.98 1.50 -4.20
CA LEU A 132 -11.78 1.45 -5.42
C LEU A 132 -13.26 1.52 -5.08
N VAL A 133 -13.72 0.77 -4.07
CA VAL A 133 -15.11 0.78 -3.63
C VAL A 133 -15.55 2.15 -3.09
N ASP A 134 -14.73 2.81 -2.26
CA ASP A 134 -15.02 4.18 -1.79
C ASP A 134 -15.10 5.18 -2.95
N MET A 135 -14.13 5.14 -3.86
CA MET A 135 -14.02 6.11 -4.93
C MET A 135 -15.04 5.90 -6.04
N SER A 136 -15.38 4.64 -6.37
CA SER A 136 -16.27 4.30 -7.49
C SER A 136 -17.75 4.27 -7.12
N TYR A 137 -18.09 3.83 -5.91
CA TYR A 137 -19.47 3.52 -5.52
C TYR A 137 -19.98 4.28 -4.29
N ILE A 138 -19.09 4.90 -3.49
CA ILE A 138 -19.51 5.82 -2.42
C ILE A 138 -19.47 7.26 -2.93
N ARG A 139 -18.29 7.73 -3.35
CA ARG A 139 -18.06 9.12 -3.78
C ARG A 139 -18.35 9.36 -5.25
N GLY A 140 -18.28 8.32 -6.08
CA GLY A 140 -18.47 8.41 -7.53
C GLY A 140 -17.41 9.26 -8.25
N TRP A 141 -16.18 9.31 -7.72
CA TRP A 141 -15.05 10.01 -8.32
C TRP A 141 -14.28 9.15 -9.32
N TYR A 142 -14.33 7.82 -9.16
CA TYR A 142 -13.74 6.86 -10.10
C TYR A 142 -14.85 6.18 -10.92
N PRO A 143 -14.56 5.66 -12.12
CA PRO A 143 -15.50 4.85 -12.88
C PRO A 143 -16.09 3.69 -12.04
N PRO A 144 -17.39 3.37 -12.18
CA PRO A 144 -18.36 3.94 -13.12
C PRO A 144 -18.99 5.27 -12.68
N ALA A 145 -18.42 5.94 -11.67
CA ALA A 145 -18.90 7.20 -11.10
C ALA A 145 -20.31 7.10 -10.53
N HIS A 146 -20.55 6.05 -9.74
CA HIS A 146 -21.82 5.80 -9.08
C HIS A 146 -21.83 6.44 -7.68
N CYS A 147 -22.87 7.20 -7.38
CA CYS A 147 -23.11 7.75 -6.05
C CYS A 147 -24.56 8.22 -5.86
N SER A 148 -24.96 8.44 -4.61
CA SER A 148 -26.24 9.05 -4.25
C SER A 148 -26.08 10.12 -3.17
N PRO A 149 -27.07 11.01 -2.97
CA PRO A 149 -27.05 11.95 -1.85
C PRO A 149 -26.89 11.23 -0.50
N PRO A 150 -26.12 11.80 0.45
CA PRO A 150 -25.48 13.12 0.42
C PRO A 150 -24.06 13.11 -0.17
N PHE A 151 -23.55 11.97 -0.64
CA PHE A 151 -22.16 11.82 -1.08
C PHE A 151 -21.86 12.52 -2.41
N GLY A 152 -22.87 12.61 -3.28
CA GLY A 152 -22.80 13.33 -4.53
C GLY A 152 -24.12 13.31 -5.30
N ASN A 153 -24.09 13.84 -6.52
CA ASN A 153 -25.22 13.89 -7.44
C ASN A 153 -24.85 13.22 -8.77
N CYS A 154 -24.48 11.94 -8.69
CA CYS A 154 -24.13 11.13 -9.85
C CYS A 154 -25.38 10.76 -10.66
N SER A 155 -25.21 10.42 -11.94
CA SER A 155 -26.31 10.03 -12.82
C SER A 155 -26.94 8.69 -12.46
N ALA A 156 -26.21 7.83 -11.75
CA ALA A 156 -26.63 6.52 -11.31
C ALA A 156 -25.91 6.16 -10.01
N GLY A 157 -26.38 5.09 -9.36
CA GLY A 157 -25.73 4.52 -8.19
C GLY A 157 -26.53 4.65 -6.90
N ASN A 158 -26.08 3.90 -5.90
CA ASN A 158 -26.56 4.03 -4.53
C ASN A 158 -25.42 3.77 -3.55
N SER A 159 -24.94 4.85 -2.91
CA SER A 159 -23.78 4.84 -2.02
C SER A 159 -24.00 4.04 -0.73
N ASP A 160 -25.24 3.68 -0.38
CA ASP A 160 -25.54 2.86 0.80
C ASP A 160 -25.73 1.35 0.44
N ILE A 161 -25.82 0.99 -0.85
CA ILE A 161 -26.17 -0.37 -1.32
C ILE A 161 -25.07 -1.01 -2.19
N GLU A 162 -24.55 -0.27 -3.16
CA GLU A 162 -23.58 -0.79 -4.13
C GLU A 162 -22.20 -1.14 -3.54
N PRO A 163 -21.63 -0.36 -2.60
CA PRO A 163 -20.29 -0.64 -2.10
C PRO A 163 -20.13 -2.03 -1.45
N PRO A 164 -21.05 -2.51 -0.58
CA PRO A 164 -21.00 -3.88 -0.07
C PRO A 164 -21.08 -4.95 -1.16
N ILE A 165 -21.86 -4.73 -2.23
CA ILE A 165 -21.98 -5.68 -3.35
C ILE A 165 -20.66 -5.78 -4.11
N ALA A 166 -20.08 -4.62 -4.47
CA ALA A 166 -18.81 -4.55 -5.19
C ALA A 166 -17.68 -5.23 -4.38
N MET A 167 -17.53 -4.86 -3.11
CA MET A 167 -16.53 -5.47 -2.23
C MET A 167 -16.72 -6.98 -2.09
N HIS A 168 -17.97 -7.45 -1.98
CA HIS A 168 -18.27 -8.88 -1.88
C HIS A 168 -17.86 -9.66 -3.13
N ASN A 169 -18.19 -9.15 -4.33
CA ASN A 169 -17.77 -9.76 -5.58
C ASN A 169 -16.24 -9.75 -5.75
N MET A 170 -15.55 -8.68 -5.33
CA MET A 170 -14.08 -8.61 -5.38
C MET A 170 -13.43 -9.64 -4.44
N ILE A 171 -13.95 -9.81 -3.21
CA ILE A 171 -13.48 -10.83 -2.26
C ILE A 171 -13.70 -12.24 -2.81
N LEU A 172 -14.88 -12.53 -3.35
CA LEU A 172 -15.19 -13.83 -3.93
C LEU A 172 -14.32 -14.12 -5.17
N GLY A 173 -14.12 -13.13 -6.03
CA GLY A 173 -13.24 -13.22 -7.20
C GLY A 173 -11.78 -13.50 -6.80
N HIS A 174 -11.26 -12.79 -5.79
CA HIS A 174 -9.95 -13.06 -5.21
C HIS A 174 -9.85 -14.51 -4.70
N ALA A 175 -10.81 -14.93 -3.87
CA ALA A 175 -10.77 -16.24 -3.23
C ALA A 175 -10.89 -17.39 -4.24
N LYS A 176 -11.72 -17.24 -5.28
CA LYS A 176 -11.79 -18.18 -6.40
C LYS A 176 -10.48 -18.26 -7.19
N ALA A 177 -9.83 -17.13 -7.45
CA ALA A 177 -8.54 -17.10 -8.15
C ALA A 177 -7.43 -17.75 -7.32
N VAL A 178 -7.42 -17.54 -6.00
CA VAL A 178 -6.50 -18.21 -5.06
C VAL A 178 -6.72 -19.71 -5.04
N LYS A 179 -7.99 -20.16 -4.93
CA LYS A 179 -8.34 -21.58 -4.99
C LYS A 179 -7.81 -22.21 -6.27
N LEU A 180 -8.07 -21.60 -7.43
CA LEU A 180 -7.58 -22.06 -8.73
C LEU A 180 -6.04 -22.13 -8.76
N TYR A 181 -5.36 -21.08 -8.26
CA TYR A 181 -3.90 -21.05 -8.20
C TYR A 181 -3.35 -22.22 -7.39
N ARG A 182 -3.88 -22.44 -6.19
CA ARG A 182 -3.44 -23.50 -5.27
C ARG A 182 -3.67 -24.89 -5.86
N GLU A 183 -4.82 -25.12 -6.49
CA GLU A 183 -5.20 -26.42 -7.04
C GLU A 183 -4.41 -26.78 -8.31
N LEU A 184 -4.19 -25.82 -9.21
CA LEU A 184 -3.68 -26.12 -10.56
C LEU A 184 -2.23 -25.67 -10.80
N PHE A 185 -1.74 -24.66 -10.08
CA PHE A 185 -0.49 -23.97 -10.43
C PHE A 185 0.55 -24.00 -9.32
N GLN A 186 0.16 -23.85 -8.06
CA GLN A 186 1.08 -23.62 -6.95
C GLN A 186 2.08 -24.76 -6.76
N LEU A 187 1.66 -26.01 -6.89
CA LEU A 187 2.57 -27.16 -6.76
C LEU A 187 3.70 -27.13 -7.79
N LYS A 188 3.42 -26.70 -9.03
CA LYS A 188 4.40 -26.63 -10.12
C LYS A 188 5.20 -25.34 -10.08
N GLN A 189 4.56 -24.23 -9.71
CA GLN A 189 5.12 -22.90 -9.84
C GLN A 189 5.80 -22.41 -8.56
N GLY A 190 5.39 -22.89 -7.39
CA GLY A 190 5.99 -22.55 -6.09
C GLY A 190 5.82 -21.07 -5.70
N GLY A 191 4.77 -20.40 -6.18
CA GLY A 191 4.51 -19.00 -5.85
C GLY A 191 3.60 -18.82 -4.64
N SER A 192 3.53 -17.57 -4.18
CA SER A 192 2.63 -17.08 -3.16
C SER A 192 1.63 -16.09 -3.75
N ILE A 193 0.43 -16.05 -3.20
CA ILE A 193 -0.66 -15.19 -3.66
C ILE A 193 -1.31 -14.43 -2.50
N GLY A 194 -1.58 -13.14 -2.71
CA GLY A 194 -2.21 -12.27 -1.73
C GLY A 194 -3.07 -11.20 -2.39
N ILE A 195 -3.53 -10.25 -1.58
CA ILE A 195 -4.27 -9.06 -2.01
C ILE A 195 -3.71 -7.82 -1.31
N VAL A 196 -3.84 -6.66 -1.96
CA VAL A 196 -3.34 -5.39 -1.43
C VAL A 196 -4.52 -4.51 -1.02
N GLY A 197 -4.48 -3.98 0.20
CA GLY A 197 -5.44 -2.98 0.69
C GLY A 197 -4.81 -1.60 0.83
N PHE A 198 -5.60 -0.55 0.59
CA PHE A 198 -5.22 0.82 0.94
C PHE A 198 -5.31 0.94 2.46
N ALA A 199 -4.15 0.96 3.11
CA ALA A 199 -4.06 0.94 4.55
C ALA A 199 -3.97 2.36 5.10
N GLU A 200 -4.95 2.73 5.93
CA GLU A 200 -4.95 3.97 6.71
C GLU A 200 -4.85 3.64 8.19
N TYR A 201 -4.15 4.49 8.94
CA TYR A 201 -4.18 4.48 10.40
C TYR A 201 -4.92 5.71 10.93
N PHE A 202 -5.55 5.55 12.09
CA PHE A 202 -6.39 6.57 12.69
C PHE A 202 -6.04 6.83 14.15
N GLU A 203 -6.01 8.11 14.50
CA GLU A 203 -5.89 8.59 15.87
C GLU A 203 -7.22 9.19 16.32
N PRO A 204 -7.60 9.12 17.61
CA PRO A 204 -8.81 9.79 18.07
C PRO A 204 -8.62 11.31 18.00
N LEU A 205 -9.59 12.03 17.41
CA LEU A 205 -9.53 13.49 17.29
C LEU A 205 -9.48 14.16 18.66
N ARG A 206 -10.22 13.64 19.63
CA ARG A 206 -10.20 14.07 21.03
C ARG A 206 -9.85 12.88 21.91
N ASP A 207 -9.15 13.12 23.02
CA ASP A 207 -8.87 12.08 24.02
C ASP A 207 -10.14 11.77 24.85
N ASN A 208 -11.08 11.07 24.23
CA ASN A 208 -12.29 10.59 24.87
C ASN A 208 -12.69 9.21 24.33
N GLU A 209 -13.62 8.58 25.03
CA GLU A 209 -14.02 7.21 24.73
C GLU A 209 -14.76 7.06 23.39
N PHE A 210 -15.57 8.05 23.01
CA PHE A 210 -16.32 7.99 21.75
C PHE A 210 -15.40 8.04 20.54
N ASP A 211 -14.41 8.94 20.54
CA ASP A 211 -13.45 9.06 19.44
C ASP A 211 -12.49 7.86 19.41
N ARG A 212 -12.15 7.27 20.57
CA ARG A 212 -11.43 5.98 20.62
C ARG A 212 -12.22 4.84 19.98
N GLN A 213 -13.51 4.72 20.27
CA GLN A 213 -14.37 3.72 19.63
C GLN A 213 -14.56 4.02 18.14
N ALA A 214 -14.59 5.30 17.76
CA ALA A 214 -14.64 5.71 16.36
C ALA A 214 -13.39 5.27 15.60
N VAL A 215 -12.19 5.26 16.22
CA VAL A 215 -10.97 4.70 15.62
C VAL A 215 -11.14 3.22 15.29
N SER A 216 -11.70 2.42 16.20
CA SER A 216 -11.97 1.00 15.92
C SER A 216 -12.92 0.83 14.73
N ARG A 217 -13.99 1.64 14.65
CA ARG A 217 -14.89 1.63 13.49
C ARG A 217 -14.19 2.08 12.21
N ALA A 218 -13.36 3.11 12.25
CA ALA A 218 -12.60 3.57 11.09
C ALA A 218 -11.71 2.45 10.54
N LEU A 219 -10.92 1.81 11.40
CA LEU A 219 -10.07 0.68 11.04
C LEU A 219 -10.87 -0.51 10.50
N ALA A 220 -12.07 -0.75 11.04
CA ALA A 220 -12.94 -1.81 10.57
C ALA A 220 -13.51 -1.53 9.17
N PHE A 221 -13.99 -0.31 8.92
CA PHE A 221 -14.60 0.12 7.66
C PHE A 221 -13.58 0.48 6.57
N THR A 222 -12.28 0.47 6.85
CA THR A 222 -11.22 0.64 5.84
C THR A 222 -10.40 -0.63 5.64
N ASN A 223 -9.68 -1.08 6.68
CA ASN A 223 -8.73 -2.18 6.59
C ASN A 223 -9.45 -3.52 6.75
N ALA A 224 -10.22 -3.67 7.84
CA ALA A 224 -10.80 -4.97 8.20
C ALA A 224 -11.91 -5.42 7.24
N TRP A 225 -12.58 -4.46 6.57
CA TRP A 225 -13.58 -4.76 5.55
C TRP A 225 -13.03 -5.70 4.47
N LEU A 226 -11.75 -5.50 4.09
CA LEU A 226 -11.08 -6.35 3.12
C LEU A 226 -10.52 -7.62 3.75
N PHE A 227 -9.80 -7.51 4.88
CA PHE A 227 -8.98 -8.63 5.36
C PHE A 227 -9.69 -9.60 6.31
N ASP A 228 -10.71 -9.17 7.06
CA ASP A 228 -11.44 -10.07 7.97
C ASP A 228 -12.11 -11.24 7.23
N PRO A 229 -12.82 -11.02 6.09
CA PRO A 229 -13.38 -12.13 5.32
C PRO A 229 -12.32 -13.16 4.95
N LEU A 230 -11.15 -12.70 4.51
CA LEU A 230 -10.08 -13.53 4.00
C LEU A 230 -9.36 -14.32 5.10
N VAL A 231 -9.39 -13.86 6.35
CA VAL A 231 -8.71 -14.50 7.49
C VAL A 231 -9.70 -15.34 8.32
N TYR A 232 -10.90 -14.81 8.57
CA TYR A 232 -11.87 -15.42 9.49
C TYR A 232 -13.08 -16.05 8.80
N GLY A 233 -13.36 -15.68 7.55
CA GLY A 233 -14.51 -16.16 6.77
C GLY A 233 -15.78 -15.33 6.93
N ASP A 234 -15.72 -14.16 7.58
CA ASP A 234 -16.86 -13.24 7.69
C ASP A 234 -16.36 -11.78 7.76
N TYR A 235 -17.25 -10.83 7.50
CA TYR A 235 -16.98 -9.41 7.64
C TYR A 235 -16.80 -8.97 9.10
N PRO A 236 -16.17 -7.79 9.36
CA PRO A 236 -15.98 -7.28 10.72
C PRO A 236 -17.30 -7.15 11.49
N ALA A 237 -17.28 -7.50 12.77
CA ALA A 237 -18.46 -7.41 13.65
C ALA A 237 -19.00 -5.98 13.74
N GLU A 238 -18.12 -4.98 13.70
CA GLU A 238 -18.46 -3.56 13.67
C GLU A 238 -19.31 -3.24 12.44
N MET A 239 -18.95 -3.76 11.27
CA MET A 239 -19.72 -3.55 10.04
C MET A 239 -21.06 -4.26 10.09
N ARG A 240 -21.09 -5.51 10.56
CA ARG A 240 -22.33 -6.28 10.74
C ARG A 240 -23.32 -5.55 11.64
N LEU A 241 -22.83 -4.93 12.72
CA LEU A 241 -23.65 -4.17 13.66
C LEU A 241 -24.38 -2.99 12.99
N TYR A 242 -23.71 -2.23 12.12
CA TYR A 242 -24.28 -1.00 11.54
C TYR A 242 -24.95 -1.20 10.18
N LEU A 243 -24.49 -2.15 9.37
CA LEU A 243 -25.02 -2.40 8.03
C LEU A 243 -26.11 -3.48 8.00
N GLY A 244 -26.12 -4.40 8.98
CA GLY A 244 -27.12 -5.45 9.06
C GLY A 244 -27.25 -6.22 7.74
N SER A 245 -28.47 -6.25 7.20
CA SER A 245 -28.78 -6.96 5.94
C SER A 245 -28.24 -6.31 4.67
N ALA A 246 -27.75 -5.06 4.74
CA ALA A 246 -27.09 -4.43 3.59
C ALA A 246 -25.69 -5.00 3.32
N LEU A 247 -25.09 -5.66 4.32
CA LEU A 247 -23.81 -6.36 4.15
C LEU A 247 -24.07 -7.81 3.73
N PRO A 248 -23.57 -8.27 2.57
CA PRO A 248 -23.80 -9.64 2.10
C PRO A 248 -23.31 -10.70 3.09
N ILE A 249 -23.87 -11.91 3.00
CA ILE A 249 -23.49 -13.05 3.83
C ILE A 249 -22.85 -14.10 2.94
N PHE A 250 -21.66 -14.57 3.32
CA PHE A 250 -21.02 -15.71 2.67
C PHE A 250 -21.81 -16.99 2.99
N SER A 251 -22.19 -17.72 1.96
CA SER A 251 -22.71 -19.08 2.07
C SER A 251 -21.65 -20.03 2.68
N PRO A 252 -22.06 -21.18 3.23
CA PRO A 252 -21.11 -22.18 3.74
C PRO A 252 -20.08 -22.64 2.70
N GLU A 253 -20.46 -22.67 1.42
CA GLU A 253 -19.54 -22.99 0.33
C GLU A 253 -18.51 -21.88 0.10
N GLU A 254 -18.96 -20.63 0.08
CA GLU A 254 -18.10 -19.45 -0.04
C GLU A 254 -17.07 -19.36 1.09
N ILE A 255 -17.50 -19.58 2.33
CA ILE A 255 -16.60 -19.57 3.49
C ILE A 255 -15.43 -20.54 3.32
N ASN A 256 -15.67 -21.72 2.73
CA ASN A 256 -14.64 -22.75 2.56
C ASN A 256 -13.47 -22.32 1.67
N TYR A 257 -13.69 -21.43 0.71
CA TYR A 257 -12.63 -20.94 -0.17
C TYR A 257 -12.21 -19.49 0.12
N VAL A 258 -13.06 -18.69 0.78
CA VAL A 258 -12.73 -17.33 1.23
C VAL A 258 -11.80 -17.36 2.43
N LYS A 259 -12.10 -18.18 3.45
CA LYS A 259 -11.30 -18.24 4.67
C LYS A 259 -9.92 -18.84 4.39
N GLY A 260 -8.86 -18.12 4.74
CA GLY A 260 -7.47 -18.53 4.54
C GLY A 260 -6.99 -18.38 3.10
N SER A 261 -7.65 -17.57 2.28
CA SER A 261 -7.25 -17.30 0.88
C SER A 261 -6.07 -16.34 0.72
N LEU A 262 -5.22 -16.18 1.74
CA LEU A 262 -4.04 -15.33 1.72
C LEU A 262 -2.78 -16.10 2.11
N ASP A 263 -1.72 -15.95 1.32
CA ASP A 263 -0.36 -16.32 1.73
C ASP A 263 0.38 -15.12 2.37
N PHE A 264 -0.04 -13.89 2.05
CA PHE A 264 0.44 -12.64 2.64
C PHE A 264 -0.60 -11.52 2.51
N ILE A 265 -0.47 -10.49 3.34
CA ILE A 265 -1.20 -9.23 3.31
C ILE A 265 -0.34 -8.17 2.61
N GLY A 266 -0.85 -7.56 1.54
CA GLY A 266 -0.25 -6.37 0.95
C GLY A 266 -0.87 -5.10 1.54
N MET A 267 -0.04 -4.13 1.93
CA MET A 267 -0.46 -2.87 2.50
C MET A 267 0.14 -1.70 1.72
N ASN A 268 -0.75 -0.86 1.18
CA ASN A 268 -0.38 0.43 0.63
C ASN A 268 -0.60 1.47 1.72
N PHE A 269 0.48 1.99 2.32
CA PHE A 269 0.38 2.89 3.46
C PHE A 269 1.04 4.23 3.16
N TYR A 270 0.30 5.31 3.32
CA TYR A 270 0.77 6.67 3.02
C TYR A 270 0.62 7.63 4.19
N THR A 271 -0.48 7.55 4.93
CA THR A 271 -0.88 8.62 5.86
C THR A 271 -1.59 8.08 7.09
N SER A 272 -1.72 8.95 8.10
CA SER A 272 -2.64 8.78 9.22
C SER A 272 -3.58 9.98 9.31
N LEU A 273 -4.76 9.79 9.89
CA LEU A 273 -5.77 10.83 10.07
C LEU A 273 -6.31 10.81 11.49
N TYR A 274 -6.91 11.92 11.92
CA TYR A 274 -7.77 11.94 13.09
C TYR A 274 -9.16 11.43 12.76
N THR A 275 -9.81 10.84 13.76
CA THR A 275 -11.14 10.25 13.68
C THR A 275 -12.03 10.78 14.80
N LYS A 276 -13.25 11.19 14.43
CA LYS A 276 -14.29 11.70 15.33
C LYS A 276 -15.53 10.83 15.26
N ASP A 277 -16.13 10.56 16.40
CA ASP A 277 -17.42 9.89 16.51
C ASP A 277 -18.55 10.72 15.88
N CYS A 278 -19.43 10.07 15.11
CA CYS A 278 -20.65 10.67 14.55
C CYS A 278 -21.95 10.00 15.05
N ILE A 279 -21.86 9.08 16.01
CA ILE A 279 -23.05 8.47 16.64
C ILE A 279 -23.61 9.40 17.72
N HIS A 280 -22.72 9.93 18.56
CA HIS A 280 -23.05 10.74 19.73
C HIS A 280 -22.62 12.21 19.57
N SER A 281 -22.05 12.59 18.42
CA SER A 281 -21.65 13.97 18.12
C SER A 281 -22.22 14.40 16.76
N ALA A 282 -22.50 15.70 16.63
CA ALA A 282 -22.87 16.28 15.34
C ALA A 282 -21.72 16.12 14.31
N CYS A 283 -22.08 15.71 13.10
CA CYS A 283 -21.18 15.55 11.98
C CYS A 283 -21.75 16.16 10.71
N ILE A 284 -20.87 16.50 9.77
CA ILE A 284 -21.26 16.92 8.43
C ILE A 284 -21.92 15.76 7.68
N SER A 285 -22.92 16.09 6.86
CA SER A 285 -23.74 15.10 6.15
C SER A 285 -22.88 14.11 5.35
N GLY A 286 -23.21 12.83 5.46
CA GLY A 286 -22.52 11.74 4.78
C GLY A 286 -21.56 10.97 5.70
N TRP A 287 -20.97 11.64 6.69
CA TRP A 287 -20.09 10.98 7.67
C TRP A 287 -20.86 10.32 8.82
N ASP A 288 -22.10 10.76 9.01
CA ASP A 288 -23.11 10.18 9.88
C ASP A 288 -23.90 9.02 9.22
N ARG A 289 -23.35 8.44 8.13
CA ARG A 289 -23.98 7.32 7.42
C ARG A 289 -23.44 5.97 7.90
N PRO A 290 -24.29 4.92 7.93
CA PRO A 290 -23.86 3.56 8.28
C PRO A 290 -22.70 3.04 7.42
N ILE A 291 -22.69 3.32 6.11
CA ILE A 291 -21.62 2.87 5.19
C ILE A 291 -20.25 3.48 5.51
N ARG A 292 -20.21 4.58 6.27
CA ARG A 292 -18.98 5.21 6.79
C ARG A 292 -18.66 4.82 8.23
N GLY A 293 -19.43 3.90 8.81
CA GLY A 293 -19.29 3.49 10.21
C GLY A 293 -19.59 4.59 11.22
N PHE A 294 -20.34 5.64 10.84
CA PHE A 294 -20.58 6.82 11.67
C PHE A 294 -19.27 7.42 12.21
N VAL A 295 -18.32 7.64 11.31
CA VAL A 295 -17.00 8.20 11.61
C VAL A 295 -16.73 9.37 10.69
N TYR A 296 -16.26 10.49 11.23
CA TYR A 296 -15.65 11.58 10.46
C TYR A 296 -14.13 11.48 10.54
N THR A 297 -13.43 11.60 9.41
CA THR A 297 -11.96 11.61 9.37
C THR A 297 -11.42 12.95 8.89
N THR A 298 -10.36 13.43 9.50
CA THR A 298 -9.72 14.71 9.15
C THR A 298 -8.22 14.65 9.39
N GLY A 299 -7.45 15.38 8.60
CA GLY A 299 -6.01 15.54 8.82
C GLY A 299 -5.66 16.64 9.83
N GLU A 300 -6.65 17.33 10.39
CA GLU A 300 -6.45 18.53 11.19
C GLU A 300 -7.18 18.46 12.53
N ARG A 301 -6.54 19.02 13.57
CA ARG A 301 -7.10 19.22 14.91
C ARG A 301 -6.89 20.67 15.30
N ASP A 302 -7.97 21.38 15.56
CA ASP A 302 -7.94 22.81 15.93
C ASP A 302 -7.18 23.69 14.90
N GLY A 303 -7.26 23.32 13.62
CA GLY A 303 -6.57 24.01 12.50
C GLY A 303 -5.13 23.55 12.26
N GLU A 304 -4.57 22.72 13.14
CA GLU A 304 -3.21 22.19 13.01
C GLU A 304 -3.21 20.82 12.33
N PRO A 305 -2.37 20.60 11.30
CA PRO A 305 -2.30 19.31 10.63
C PRO A 305 -1.60 18.25 11.50
N ILE A 306 -2.04 17.00 11.37
CA ILE A 306 -1.47 15.83 12.08
C ILE A 306 0.01 15.59 11.74
N GLY A 307 0.47 16.08 10.59
CA GLY A 307 1.84 15.99 10.12
C GLY A 307 2.12 16.93 8.96
N GLY A 308 3.32 16.83 8.37
CA GLY A 308 3.67 17.63 7.19
C GLY A 308 2.72 17.34 6.02
N ARG A 309 2.31 18.34 5.25
CA ARG A 309 1.38 18.12 4.12
C ARG A 309 2.07 17.43 2.94
N CYS A 310 1.29 16.68 2.18
CA CYS A 310 1.69 16.13 0.88
C CYS A 310 0.93 16.82 -0.28
N GLY A 311 1.23 16.43 -1.51
CA GLY A 311 0.57 16.92 -2.73
C GLY A 311 -0.90 16.54 -2.80
N ASN A 312 -1.26 15.34 -2.34
CA ASN A 312 -2.65 14.99 -2.10
C ASN A 312 -3.13 15.62 -0.77
N PRO A 313 -4.23 16.38 -0.75
CA PRO A 313 -4.68 17.12 0.44
C PRO A 313 -5.14 16.22 1.60
N ARG A 314 -5.38 14.92 1.34
CA ARG A 314 -5.70 13.93 2.37
C ARG A 314 -4.44 13.28 2.96
N PHE A 315 -3.27 13.43 2.34
CA PHE A 315 -2.04 12.78 2.78
C PHE A 315 -1.18 13.71 3.64
N PHE A 316 -0.70 13.15 4.75
CA PHE A 316 0.17 13.80 5.72
C PHE A 316 1.36 12.89 6.05
N VAL A 317 2.52 13.49 6.31
CA VAL A 317 3.75 12.84 6.73
C VAL A 317 3.64 12.50 8.22
N VAL A 318 3.26 11.26 8.52
CA VAL A 318 3.04 10.74 9.88
C VAL A 318 3.73 9.37 10.03
N PRO A 319 5.08 9.34 10.17
CA PRO A 319 5.84 8.10 10.13
C PRO A 319 5.49 7.12 11.26
N GLU A 320 5.10 7.59 12.46
CA GLU A 320 4.65 6.71 13.53
C GLU A 320 3.40 5.88 13.15
N GLY A 321 2.61 6.38 12.20
CA GLY A 321 1.46 5.66 11.66
C GLY A 321 1.84 4.33 11.01
N MET A 322 3.03 4.23 10.39
CA MET A 322 3.54 2.99 9.79
C MET A 322 3.75 1.91 10.87
N GLU A 323 4.33 2.29 12.01
CA GLU A 323 4.54 1.33 13.10
C GLU A 323 3.22 0.89 13.71
N LYS A 324 2.28 1.82 13.87
CA LYS A 324 0.96 1.54 14.47
C LYS A 324 0.07 0.69 13.56
N ILE A 325 0.04 0.94 12.24
CA ILE A 325 -0.76 0.12 11.33
C ILE A 325 -0.20 -1.30 11.25
N VAL A 326 1.13 -1.47 11.16
CA VAL A 326 1.75 -2.79 11.15
C VAL A 326 1.46 -3.53 12.45
N SER A 327 1.47 -2.82 13.60
CA SER A 327 1.13 -3.42 14.89
C SER A 327 -0.33 -3.84 14.96
N TYR A 328 -1.26 -3.00 14.48
CA TYR A 328 -2.68 -3.34 14.37
C TYR A 328 -2.90 -4.59 13.50
N MET A 329 -2.26 -4.65 12.33
CA MET A 329 -2.38 -5.78 11.41
C MET A 329 -1.78 -7.07 11.99
N LYS A 330 -0.63 -6.95 12.67
CA LYS A 330 -0.02 -8.05 13.43
C LYS A 330 -0.96 -8.60 14.50
N GLU A 331 -1.52 -7.72 15.33
CA GLU A 331 -2.37 -8.12 16.46
C GLU A 331 -3.69 -8.72 16.00
N ARG A 332 -4.34 -8.11 15.00
CA ARG A 332 -5.58 -8.63 14.44
C ARG A 332 -5.32 -9.96 13.75
N TYR A 333 -4.44 -10.00 12.76
CA TYR A 333 -4.28 -11.15 11.86
C TYR A 333 -3.21 -12.15 12.29
N SER A 334 -2.97 -12.27 13.60
CA SER A 334 -2.06 -13.28 14.18
C SER A 334 -0.66 -13.28 13.54
N ASN A 335 -0.16 -12.07 13.25
CA ASN A 335 1.14 -11.85 12.62
C ASN A 335 1.32 -12.55 11.26
N MET A 336 0.25 -12.62 10.46
CA MET A 336 0.32 -13.08 9.07
C MET A 336 1.40 -12.31 8.29
N PRO A 337 2.11 -12.94 7.33
CA PRO A 337 3.14 -12.27 6.54
C PRO A 337 2.60 -11.01 5.86
N MET A 338 3.34 -9.91 5.97
CA MET A 338 2.97 -8.61 5.43
C MET A 338 4.01 -8.09 4.44
N LEU A 339 3.55 -7.29 3.48
CA LEU A 339 4.37 -6.51 2.56
C LEU A 339 3.86 -5.06 2.54
N VAL A 340 4.77 -4.09 2.66
CA VAL A 340 4.44 -2.69 2.34
C VAL A 340 4.57 -2.53 0.84
N THR A 341 3.48 -2.76 0.11
CA THR A 341 3.44 -2.81 -1.37
C THR A 341 3.43 -1.44 -2.02
N GLU A 342 3.07 -0.41 -1.26
CA GLU A 342 3.26 0.98 -1.64
C GLU A 342 3.50 1.86 -0.41
N ASN A 343 4.47 2.77 -0.52
CA ASN A 343 4.65 3.91 0.37
C ASN A 343 5.37 5.00 -0.42
N GLY A 344 4.89 6.24 -0.37
CA GLY A 344 5.35 7.28 -1.27
C GLY A 344 5.02 8.69 -0.82
N PHE A 345 5.68 9.66 -1.45
CA PHE A 345 5.50 11.08 -1.18
C PHE A 345 5.40 11.88 -2.47
N SER A 346 4.41 12.78 -2.54
CA SER A 346 4.33 13.87 -3.49
C SER A 346 4.36 15.22 -2.74
N PRO A 347 5.03 16.27 -3.28
CA PRO A 347 5.11 17.56 -2.61
C PRO A 347 3.80 18.40 -2.74
N PRO A 348 3.41 19.19 -1.71
CA PRO A 348 2.22 20.07 -1.71
C PRO A 348 2.20 21.14 -2.80
N GLN A 349 3.36 21.68 -3.13
CA GLN A 349 3.55 22.74 -4.12
C GLN A 349 4.25 22.17 -5.34
N GLN A 350 3.63 22.33 -6.50
CA GLN A 350 4.21 21.91 -7.78
C GLN A 350 5.10 23.04 -8.28
N ASN A 351 6.38 23.03 -7.89
CA ASN A 351 7.37 23.85 -8.58
C ASN A 351 7.63 23.21 -9.95
N ASP A 352 7.25 23.89 -11.02
CA ASP A 352 7.45 23.38 -12.39
C ASP A 352 8.90 23.51 -12.87
N GLN A 353 9.78 24.14 -12.07
CA GLN A 353 11.20 24.12 -12.36
C GLN A 353 11.78 22.73 -12.13
N VAL A 354 12.22 22.09 -13.20
CA VAL A 354 12.83 20.75 -13.20
C VAL A 354 13.92 20.62 -12.13
N GLN A 355 14.79 21.64 -11.98
CA GLN A 355 15.87 21.59 -10.97
C GLN A 355 15.35 21.44 -9.54
N ALA A 356 14.23 22.08 -9.18
CA ALA A 356 13.62 21.93 -7.88
C ALA A 356 12.99 20.54 -7.69
N LEU A 357 12.40 19.98 -8.76
CA LEU A 357 11.83 18.61 -8.74
C LEU A 357 12.90 17.53 -8.58
N LEU A 358 14.10 17.75 -9.12
CA LEU A 358 15.22 16.83 -8.99
C LEU A 358 15.85 16.85 -7.59
N GLN A 359 15.70 17.94 -6.83
CA GLN A 359 16.20 18.11 -5.46
C GLN A 359 15.12 17.80 -4.43
N ASP A 360 14.56 16.59 -4.51
CA ASP A 360 13.41 16.15 -3.71
C ASP A 360 13.78 15.65 -2.30
N THR A 361 14.49 16.47 -1.52
CA THR A 361 14.93 16.13 -0.14
C THR A 361 13.78 15.67 0.76
N ASN A 362 12.60 16.30 0.64
CA ASN A 362 11.42 15.91 1.42
C ASN A 362 11.00 14.45 1.17
N ARG A 363 11.18 13.93 -0.05
CA ARG A 363 10.91 12.52 -0.37
C ARG A 363 11.95 11.60 0.29
N VAL A 364 13.21 12.02 0.32
CA VAL A 364 14.27 11.28 1.05
C VAL A 364 13.92 11.20 2.53
N ASP A 365 13.57 12.32 3.15
CA ASP A 365 13.26 12.38 4.59
C ASP A 365 11.99 11.59 4.93
N PHE A 366 10.99 11.63 4.06
CA PHE A 366 9.81 10.77 4.14
C PHE A 366 10.20 9.29 4.18
N HIS A 367 10.94 8.80 3.18
CA HIS A 367 11.31 7.38 3.14
C HIS A 367 12.20 6.97 4.31
N LYS A 368 13.15 7.82 4.73
CA LYS A 368 13.98 7.56 5.91
C LYS A 368 13.14 7.33 7.16
N SER A 369 12.21 8.23 7.43
CA SER A 369 11.38 8.18 8.65
C SER A 369 10.39 7.01 8.64
N TYR A 370 9.75 6.71 7.50
CA TYR A 370 8.84 5.57 7.38
C TYR A 370 9.57 4.22 7.43
N LEU A 371 10.75 4.10 6.82
CA LEU A 371 11.58 2.89 6.94
C LEU A 371 12.09 2.71 8.38
N ALA A 372 12.42 3.78 9.10
CA ALA A 372 12.81 3.68 10.51
C ALA A 372 11.64 3.16 11.37
N ALA A 373 10.42 3.67 11.15
CA ALA A 373 9.20 3.19 11.80
C ALA A 373 8.90 1.73 11.45
N LEU A 374 9.04 1.34 10.18
CA LEU A 374 8.86 -0.03 9.74
C LEU A 374 9.87 -0.98 10.39
N ALA A 375 11.15 -0.58 10.47
CA ALA A 375 12.18 -1.35 11.13
C ALA A 375 11.90 -1.50 12.64
N ARG A 376 11.28 -0.50 13.30
CA ARG A 376 10.80 -0.64 14.69
C ARG A 376 9.71 -1.68 14.81
N ALA A 377 8.70 -1.64 13.94
CA ALA A 377 7.64 -2.65 13.93
C ALA A 377 8.18 -4.07 13.74
N ILE A 378 9.12 -4.27 12.81
CA ILE A 378 9.78 -5.56 12.57
C ILE A 378 10.56 -6.03 13.81
N ARG A 379 11.35 -5.15 14.45
CA ARG A 379 12.05 -5.48 15.72
C ARG A 379 11.08 -5.81 16.84
N ASN A 380 9.89 -5.23 16.84
CA ASN A 380 8.81 -5.53 17.77
C ASN A 380 8.02 -6.81 17.37
N GLY A 381 8.54 -7.60 16.43
CA GLY A 381 8.07 -8.93 16.10
C GLY A 381 7.02 -8.99 15.00
N ALA A 382 6.81 -7.92 14.22
CA ALA A 382 5.95 -7.97 13.04
C ALA A 382 6.63 -8.72 11.88
N ASP A 383 5.91 -9.65 11.25
CA ASP A 383 6.39 -10.38 10.06
C ASP A 383 6.18 -9.56 8.79
N VAL A 384 6.95 -8.47 8.63
CA VAL A 384 6.99 -7.71 7.38
C VAL A 384 8.19 -8.15 6.55
N ARG A 385 7.95 -8.47 5.27
CA ARG A 385 8.93 -9.11 4.39
C ARG A 385 9.37 -8.25 3.20
N GLY A 386 8.80 -7.06 3.04
CA GLY A 386 9.16 -6.19 1.93
C GLY A 386 8.63 -4.76 2.03
N TYR A 387 9.29 -3.87 1.29
CA TYR A 387 8.97 -2.46 1.15
C TYR A 387 9.15 -2.01 -0.30
N PHE A 388 8.10 -1.43 -0.88
CA PHE A 388 8.07 -0.98 -2.26
C PHE A 388 7.70 0.49 -2.33
N VAL A 389 8.59 1.29 -2.93
CA VAL A 389 8.38 2.74 -3.10
C VAL A 389 7.32 2.98 -4.19
N TRP A 390 6.27 3.73 -3.85
CA TRP A 390 5.42 4.38 -4.84
C TRP A 390 6.03 5.76 -5.17
N SER A 391 6.67 5.94 -6.33
CA SER A 391 6.76 5.01 -7.47
C SER A 391 8.14 5.02 -8.13
N LEU A 392 8.36 4.11 -9.09
CA LEU A 392 9.60 4.12 -9.87
C LEU A 392 9.76 5.42 -10.67
N ILE A 393 8.71 5.85 -11.36
CA ILE A 393 8.69 7.01 -12.26
C ILE A 393 7.46 7.87 -12.02
N ASP A 394 7.56 9.17 -12.28
CA ASP A 394 6.39 10.05 -12.34
C ASP A 394 5.36 9.50 -13.36
N ASN A 395 4.09 9.42 -12.95
CA ASN A 395 3.03 8.69 -13.65
C ASN A 395 1.69 9.44 -13.57
N PHE A 396 0.62 8.87 -14.15
CA PHE A 396 -0.73 9.45 -14.13
C PHE A 396 -1.42 9.15 -12.79
N GLU A 397 -1.57 10.15 -11.92
CA GLU A 397 -2.20 10.00 -10.59
C GLU A 397 -3.72 10.18 -10.69
N TRP A 398 -4.37 9.27 -11.40
CA TRP A 398 -5.84 9.16 -11.45
C TRP A 398 -6.54 10.52 -11.71
N ILE A 399 -7.42 10.96 -10.83
CA ILE A 399 -8.16 12.23 -10.96
C ILE A 399 -7.27 13.48 -10.86
N ASP A 400 -6.07 13.37 -10.27
CA ASP A 400 -5.11 14.46 -10.18
C ASP A 400 -4.21 14.56 -11.42
N GLY A 401 -4.34 13.63 -12.37
CA GLY A 401 -3.57 13.57 -13.60
C GLY A 401 -2.06 13.58 -13.36
N TYR A 402 -1.32 14.38 -14.13
CA TYR A 402 0.14 14.47 -14.00
C TYR A 402 0.62 15.56 -13.03
N SER A 403 -0.31 16.13 -12.27
CA SER A 403 -0.01 17.20 -11.32
C SER A 403 0.76 16.63 -10.11
N GLN A 404 0.40 15.43 -9.66
CA GLN A 404 1.14 14.70 -8.64
C GLN A 404 2.33 13.95 -9.23
N ARG A 405 3.47 14.01 -8.54
CA ARG A 405 4.74 13.44 -9.00
C ARG A 405 5.37 12.58 -7.89
N PHE A 406 5.03 11.29 -7.86
CA PHE A 406 5.50 10.33 -6.85
C PHE A 406 6.85 9.67 -7.16
N GLY A 407 7.33 9.75 -8.40
CA GLY A 407 8.42 8.93 -8.89
C GLY A 407 9.78 9.25 -8.27
N LEU A 408 10.60 8.22 -8.08
CA LEU A 408 12.05 8.36 -7.86
C LEU A 408 12.75 8.97 -9.10
N TYR A 409 12.20 8.72 -10.29
CA TYR A 409 12.64 9.35 -11.53
C TYR A 409 11.61 10.37 -12.02
N TYR A 410 12.10 11.54 -12.38
CA TYR A 410 11.34 12.52 -13.15
C TYR A 410 11.15 12.01 -14.58
N VAL A 411 9.98 12.28 -15.16
CA VAL A 411 9.70 12.00 -16.58
C VAL A 411 9.42 13.31 -17.30
N ASP A 412 10.27 13.69 -18.24
CA ASP A 412 9.95 14.77 -19.17
C ASP A 412 8.80 14.32 -20.06
N ARG A 413 7.65 14.99 -19.97
CA ARG A 413 6.43 14.57 -20.69
C ARG A 413 6.46 14.85 -22.19
N ARG A 414 7.39 15.68 -22.65
CA ARG A 414 7.56 16.00 -24.07
C ARG A 414 8.54 15.04 -24.74
N THR A 415 9.61 14.66 -24.05
CA THR A 415 10.69 13.82 -24.62
C THR A 415 10.64 12.38 -24.14
N LEU A 416 9.88 12.10 -23.07
CA LEU A 416 9.85 10.84 -22.33
C LEU A 416 11.19 10.48 -21.67
N GLU A 417 12.10 11.43 -21.53
CA GLU A 417 13.37 11.23 -20.84
C GLU A 417 13.13 10.95 -19.34
N ARG A 418 13.89 10.00 -18.78
CA ARG A 418 13.87 9.67 -17.35
C ARG A 418 15.10 10.24 -16.67
N VAL A 419 14.89 11.14 -15.70
CA VAL A 419 15.98 11.81 -14.97
C VAL A 419 15.93 11.42 -13.49
N PRO A 420 17.01 10.83 -12.91
CA PRO A 420 17.01 10.43 -11.51
C PRO A 420 16.95 11.63 -10.58
N LYS A 421 15.96 11.65 -9.68
CA LYS A 421 15.90 12.64 -8.59
C LYS A 421 16.91 12.30 -7.48
N LEU A 422 17.05 13.19 -6.50
CA LEU A 422 17.89 12.97 -5.33
C LEU A 422 17.47 11.70 -4.57
N SER A 423 16.16 11.45 -4.46
CA SER A 423 15.60 10.22 -3.86
C SER A 423 16.04 8.94 -4.57
N ALA A 424 16.13 8.90 -5.90
CA ALA A 424 16.67 7.74 -6.62
C ALA A 424 18.13 7.46 -6.26
N LYS A 425 18.95 8.52 -6.18
CA LYS A 425 20.36 8.42 -5.80
C LYS A 425 20.52 7.97 -4.35
N TRP A 426 19.71 8.51 -3.45
CA TRP A 426 19.66 8.10 -2.05
C TRP A 426 19.24 6.63 -1.91
N TYR A 427 18.16 6.20 -2.58
CA TYR A 427 17.65 4.83 -2.48
C TYR A 427 18.69 3.84 -3.01
N LYS A 428 19.35 4.14 -4.13
CA LYS A 428 20.50 3.35 -4.62
C LYS A 428 21.59 3.18 -3.55
N LYS A 429 21.99 4.27 -2.88
CA LYS A 429 23.00 4.23 -1.82
C LYS A 429 22.52 3.44 -0.60
N PHE A 430 21.27 3.64 -0.18
CA PHE A 430 20.65 2.90 0.91
C PHE A 430 20.67 1.39 0.65
N LEU A 431 20.33 0.97 -0.58
CA LEU A 431 20.33 -0.44 -0.98
C LEU A 431 21.76 -1.05 -1.06
N ALA A 432 22.77 -0.26 -1.42
CA ALA A 432 24.16 -0.71 -1.49
C ALA A 432 24.84 -0.80 -0.10
N ASN A 433 24.47 0.05 0.86
CA ASN A 433 25.11 0.13 2.18
C ASN A 433 24.78 -1.03 3.15
N GLY A 434 24.34 -2.18 2.64
CA GLY A 434 24.13 -3.42 3.41
C GLY A 434 24.88 -4.63 2.86
N THR A 435 25.52 -4.52 1.70
CA THR A 435 26.44 -5.53 1.19
C THR A 435 27.82 -5.22 1.74
N THR A 436 28.19 -5.81 2.88
CA THR A 436 29.60 -6.02 3.21
C THR A 436 30.14 -7.03 2.21
N ASP A 437 30.52 -6.54 1.04
CA ASP A 437 31.31 -7.29 0.09
C ASP A 437 32.72 -7.37 0.69
N HIS A 438 33.06 -8.51 1.29
CA HIS A 438 34.43 -8.82 1.71
C HIS A 438 35.29 -9.21 0.49
N SER A 439 35.12 -8.52 -0.63
CA SER A 439 35.97 -8.68 -1.81
C SER A 439 36.59 -7.33 -2.17
N ASN A 440 37.85 -7.21 -1.73
CA ASN A 440 38.89 -6.25 -2.11
C ASN A 440 38.48 -5.15 -3.12
N GLU A 441 38.52 -3.91 -2.65
CA GLU A 441 38.85 -2.75 -3.48
C GLU A 441 40.25 -2.94 -4.07
N GLU A 442 40.34 -3.57 -5.23
CA GLU A 442 41.44 -3.36 -6.16
C GLU A 442 40.90 -3.33 -7.59
N ASP A 443 41.05 -2.14 -8.18
CA ASP A 443 41.26 -1.89 -9.61
C ASP A 443 40.06 -1.95 -10.57
N LEU A 444 39.35 -0.81 -10.66
CA LEU A 444 38.59 -0.42 -11.84
C LEU A 444 39.16 0.87 -12.43
N THR A 445 40.41 0.81 -12.88
CA THR A 445 40.88 1.66 -13.97
C THR A 445 41.34 0.81 -15.14
N THR A 446 40.85 1.16 -16.33
CA THR A 446 41.23 0.62 -17.66
C THR A 446 40.65 -0.74 -18.09
N ARG A 447 39.48 -0.71 -18.72
CA ARG A 447 39.28 -1.47 -19.97
C ARG A 447 38.52 -0.64 -21.01
N SER A 448 39.28 -0.16 -21.99
CA SER A 448 38.78 0.40 -23.24
C SER A 448 38.04 -0.67 -24.04
N PHE A 449 36.84 -0.38 -24.51
CA PHE A 449 36.20 -1.18 -25.53
C PHE A 449 36.88 -0.91 -26.88
N GLY A 450 37.64 -1.90 -27.35
CA GLY A 450 38.22 -1.91 -28.68
C GLY A 450 37.17 -2.27 -29.73
N ASN A 451 37.10 -1.44 -30.77
CA ASN A 451 36.45 -1.73 -32.05
C ASN A 451 37.05 -2.99 -32.68
N THR A 452 36.20 -3.93 -33.09
CA THR A 452 36.54 -4.86 -34.17
C THR A 452 35.39 -4.93 -35.16
N ILE A 453 35.72 -4.48 -36.37
CA ILE A 453 34.94 -4.51 -37.60
C ILE A 453 35.04 -5.90 -38.21
N LEU A 454 33.90 -6.53 -38.51
CA LEU A 454 33.66 -7.47 -39.60
C LEU A 454 32.19 -7.20 -40.00
N GLY A 455 31.82 -6.77 -41.20
CA GLY A 455 32.31 -7.20 -42.50
C GLY A 455 31.10 -7.76 -43.26
N SER A 456 30.45 -6.86 -44.02
CA SER A 456 29.57 -7.08 -45.18
C SER A 456 28.91 -8.45 -45.41
N GLU A 457 27.58 -8.47 -45.51
CA GLU A 457 26.92 -8.82 -46.77
C GLU A 457 25.50 -8.27 -46.83
N ALA A 458 25.12 -7.85 -48.03
CA ALA A 458 23.98 -7.02 -48.32
C ALA A 458 22.82 -7.80 -48.97
N SER A 459 21.62 -7.22 -48.81
CA SER A 459 20.48 -7.26 -49.72
C SER A 459 19.58 -8.50 -49.72
N LYS A 460 18.29 -8.27 -49.40
CA LYS A 460 17.15 -8.15 -50.34
C LYS A 460 15.85 -8.13 -49.50
N ALA A 461 15.16 -6.98 -49.46
CA ALA A 461 13.98 -6.63 -50.28
C ALA A 461 12.69 -7.24 -49.70
N ALA A 462 11.81 -6.39 -49.13
CA ALA A 462 10.48 -6.03 -49.66
C ALA A 462 9.50 -7.21 -49.60
N ILE A 463 8.39 -7.15 -48.83
CA ILE A 463 7.26 -6.22 -48.88
C ILE A 463 6.69 -6.01 -47.48
#